data_AF-A0A7S4J8S4-F1
#
_entry.id   AF-A0A7S4J8S4-F1
#
_cell.length_a   1.000
_cell.length_b   1.000
_cell.length_c   1.000
_cell.angle_alpha   90.00
_cell.angle_beta   90.00
_cell.angle_gamma   90.00
#
_symmetry.space_group_name_H-M   'P 1'
#
loop_
_entity.id
_entity.type
_entity.pdbx_description
1 polymer ?
#
loop_
_entity_poly.entity_id
_entity_poly.type
_entity_poly.pdbx_seq_one_letter_code
_entity_poly.pdbx_strand_id
1 'polypeptide(L)'
;DDDDDDDSILRRYEVEAGKNWDRFYGSNGTKFFKDRHYLHKTFPEEFGPIYGGSGGGDGASDENDVETFRRACRGDDNTFTVVEIGCGVGNTVIPLLERSEALKASIAATNDDDVDDDDDARRSSPAPPRLR
;
A
#
# COMPACT_ATOMS: atom_id res chain seq x y z
N ASP A 1 20.50 8.51 24.95
CA ASP A 1 21.33 8.22 23.78
C ASP A 1 21.03 6.84 23.18
N ASP A 2 19.86 6.21 23.47
CA ASP A 2 19.39 5.00 22.74
C ASP A 2 18.37 5.37 21.64
N ASP A 3 17.65 6.49 21.79
CA ASP A 3 16.68 6.98 20.80
C ASP A 3 17.34 7.43 19.48
N ASP A 4 18.61 7.84 19.51
CA ASP A 4 19.37 8.24 18.31
C ASP A 4 19.75 7.04 17.42
N ASP A 5 19.89 5.85 18.00
CA ASP A 5 20.22 4.63 17.25
C ASP A 5 18.99 4.08 16.51
N ASP A 6 17.79 4.18 17.08
CA ASP A 6 16.54 3.74 16.45
C ASP A 6 16.18 4.60 15.23
N ASP A 7 16.35 5.92 15.31
CA ASP A 7 16.08 6.84 14.18
C ASP A 7 17.04 6.59 13.01
N SER A 8 18.31 6.30 13.33
CA SER A 8 19.34 5.91 12.35
C SER A 8 18.98 4.63 11.60
N ILE A 9 18.47 3.62 12.31
CA ILE A 9 18.04 2.35 11.71
C ILE A 9 16.81 2.54 10.82
N LEU A 10 15.81 3.30 11.30
CA LEU A 10 14.59 3.57 10.53
C LEU A 10 14.90 4.31 9.23
N ARG A 11 15.73 5.37 9.30
CA ARG A 11 16.16 6.14 8.14
C ARG A 11 16.87 5.26 7.10
N ARG A 12 17.71 4.33 7.55
CA ARG A 12 18.35 3.36 6.64
C ARG A 12 17.33 2.46 5.94
N TYR A 13 16.34 1.94 6.67
CA TYR A 13 15.30 1.09 6.06
C TYR A 13 14.43 1.85 5.06
N GLU A 14 14.17 3.13 5.31
CA GLU A 14 13.43 4.01 4.40
C GLU A 14 14.23 4.28 3.11
N VAL A 15 15.49 4.70 3.23
CA VAL A 15 16.37 5.00 2.09
C VAL A 15 16.70 3.76 1.25
N GLU A 16 16.91 2.61 1.90
CA GLU A 16 17.23 1.36 1.21
C GLU A 16 15.98 0.57 0.78
N ALA A 17 14.76 1.10 0.98
CA ALA A 17 13.51 0.37 0.75
C ALA A 17 13.39 -0.17 -0.69
N GLY A 18 13.56 0.69 -1.71
CA GLY A 18 13.48 0.29 -3.12
C GLY A 18 14.45 -0.85 -3.45
N LYS A 19 15.72 -0.69 -3.08
CA LYS A 19 16.79 -1.70 -3.29
C LYS A 19 16.48 -3.02 -2.57
N ASN A 20 15.95 -2.95 -1.36
CA ASN A 20 15.57 -4.14 -0.58
C ASN A 20 14.39 -4.88 -1.23
N TRP A 21 13.39 -4.15 -1.73
CA TRP A 21 12.27 -4.75 -2.47
C TRP A 21 12.73 -5.36 -3.79
N ASP A 22 13.55 -4.69 -4.58
CA ASP A 22 14.11 -5.23 -5.82
C ASP A 22 14.87 -6.54 -5.58
N ARG A 23 15.72 -6.56 -4.55
CA ARG A 23 16.45 -7.77 -4.17
C ARG A 23 15.50 -8.89 -3.75
N PHE A 24 14.46 -8.56 -2.99
CA PHE A 24 13.47 -9.51 -2.55
C PHE A 24 12.75 -10.14 -3.73
N TYR A 25 12.23 -9.35 -4.68
CA TYR A 25 11.54 -9.85 -5.87
C TYR A 25 12.48 -10.54 -6.87
N GLY A 26 13.75 -10.14 -6.94
CA GLY A 26 14.76 -10.85 -7.73
C GLY A 26 15.10 -12.24 -7.17
N SER A 27 15.04 -12.41 -5.84
CA SER A 27 15.39 -13.66 -5.15
C SER A 27 14.19 -14.58 -4.92
N ASN A 28 12.99 -14.00 -4.81
CA ASN A 28 11.76 -14.70 -4.49
C ASN A 28 10.79 -14.55 -5.67
N GLY A 29 10.38 -15.67 -6.29
CA GLY A 29 9.36 -15.69 -7.34
C GLY A 29 7.98 -15.26 -6.82
N THR A 30 6.86 -15.64 -7.44
CA THR A 30 5.54 -15.03 -7.14
C THR A 30 4.74 -15.63 -5.96
N LYS A 31 5.30 -16.57 -5.19
CA LYS A 31 4.53 -17.39 -4.21
C LYS A 31 4.87 -17.16 -2.73
N PHE A 32 5.42 -15.99 -2.40
CA PHE A 32 5.80 -15.64 -1.01
C PHE A 32 4.59 -15.22 -0.15
N PHE A 33 3.58 -14.56 -0.73
CA PHE A 33 2.34 -14.21 -0.03
C PHE A 33 1.18 -15.09 -0.46
N LYS A 34 0.26 -15.40 0.47
CA LYS A 34 -0.99 -16.10 0.16
C LYS A 34 -1.99 -15.13 -0.45
N ASP A 35 -2.76 -15.61 -1.41
CA ASP A 35 -3.86 -14.85 -1.98
C ASP A 35 -4.90 -14.49 -0.93
N ARG A 36 -5.35 -13.23 -0.92
CA ARG A 36 -6.24 -12.69 0.12
C ARG A 36 -7.72 -12.97 -0.15
N HIS A 37 -8.06 -14.23 -0.40
CA HIS A 37 -9.43 -14.70 -0.65
C HIS A 37 -10.40 -14.57 0.55
N TYR A 38 -9.97 -13.94 1.64
CA TYR A 38 -10.72 -13.83 2.90
C TYR A 38 -11.20 -12.41 3.21
N LEU A 39 -10.91 -11.43 2.35
CA LEU A 39 -11.27 -10.03 2.61
C LEU A 39 -12.77 -9.84 2.89
N HIS A 40 -13.65 -10.47 2.11
CA HIS A 40 -15.10 -10.45 2.36
C HIS A 40 -15.54 -11.11 3.67
N LYS A 41 -14.72 -11.99 4.26
CA LYS A 41 -15.01 -12.61 5.56
C LYS A 41 -14.59 -11.71 6.71
N THR A 42 -13.49 -10.99 6.54
CA THR A 42 -12.95 -10.08 7.55
C THR A 42 -13.66 -8.72 7.54
N PHE A 43 -14.04 -8.25 6.35
CA PHE A 43 -14.61 -6.93 6.06
C PHE A 43 -15.87 -7.09 5.19
N PRO A 44 -16.93 -7.69 5.75
CA PRO A 44 -18.14 -8.03 4.98
C PRO A 44 -18.92 -6.81 4.52
N GLU A 45 -18.87 -5.69 5.24
CA GLU A 45 -19.58 -4.47 4.86
C GLU A 45 -18.95 -3.80 3.63
N GLU A 46 -17.62 -3.82 3.57
CA GLU A 46 -16.81 -3.16 2.55
C GLU A 46 -16.65 -4.03 1.29
N PHE A 47 -16.38 -5.33 1.47
CA PHE A 47 -16.09 -6.24 0.35
C PHE A 47 -17.25 -7.20 0.02
N GLY A 48 -18.23 -7.38 0.90
CA GLY A 48 -19.39 -8.25 0.64
C GLY A 48 -20.10 -7.97 -0.70
N PRO A 49 -20.35 -6.69 -1.05
CA PRO A 49 -20.97 -6.33 -2.34
C PRO A 49 -20.14 -6.72 -3.57
N ILE A 50 -18.81 -6.82 -3.45
CA ILE A 50 -17.90 -7.21 -4.54
C ILE A 50 -17.93 -8.73 -4.76
N TYR A 51 -18.22 -9.50 -3.71
CA TYR A 51 -18.21 -10.96 -3.74
C TYR A 51 -19.59 -11.56 -4.08
N GLY A 52 -20.52 -10.76 -4.59
CA GLY A 52 -21.86 -11.22 -4.98
C GLY A 52 -22.80 -11.50 -3.81
N GLY A 53 -22.41 -11.13 -2.58
CA GLY A 53 -23.30 -11.18 -1.43
C GLY A 53 -24.25 -9.99 -1.48
N SER A 54 -25.54 -10.24 -1.78
CA SER A 54 -26.60 -9.43 -1.17
C SER A 54 -26.28 -9.40 0.32
N GLY A 55 -26.09 -8.22 0.91
CA GLY A 55 -25.65 -8.05 2.31
C GLY A 55 -26.65 -8.66 3.31
N GLY A 56 -26.66 -9.98 3.42
CA GLY A 56 -27.39 -10.75 4.42
C GLY A 56 -26.58 -10.82 5.69
N GLY A 57 -26.38 -9.67 6.33
CA GLY A 57 -26.04 -9.60 7.74
C GLY A 57 -27.31 -9.29 8.50
N ASP A 58 -27.78 -10.21 9.33
CA ASP A 58 -28.86 -10.01 10.30
C ASP A 58 -28.39 -9.12 11.48
N GLY A 59 -27.68 -8.03 11.17
CA GLY A 59 -27.02 -7.15 12.11
C GLY A 59 -27.54 -5.73 11.95
N ALA A 60 -28.24 -5.25 12.97
CA ALA A 60 -28.66 -3.87 13.12
C ALA A 60 -27.42 -2.96 13.27
N SER A 61 -26.92 -2.43 12.18
CA SER A 61 -26.04 -1.27 12.16
C SER A 61 -26.73 -0.17 11.36
N ASP A 62 -26.62 1.07 11.84
CA ASP A 62 -27.21 2.28 11.27
C ASP A 62 -27.08 2.27 9.72
N GLU A 63 -28.21 2.12 9.03
CA GLU A 63 -28.27 1.97 7.56
C GLU A 63 -27.59 3.14 6.82
N ASN A 64 -27.40 4.27 7.52
CA ASN A 64 -26.84 5.49 6.99
C ASN A 64 -25.33 5.41 6.73
N ASP A 65 -24.56 4.67 7.53
CA ASP A 65 -23.09 4.66 7.39
C ASP A 65 -22.62 3.74 6.26
N VAL A 66 -23.24 2.56 6.14
CA VAL A 66 -22.93 1.58 5.09
C VAL A 66 -23.35 2.09 3.71
N GLU A 67 -24.52 2.74 3.63
CA GLU A 67 -24.97 3.34 2.36
C GLU A 67 -24.15 4.58 1.98
N THR A 68 -23.73 5.39 2.96
CA THR A 68 -22.81 6.52 2.72
C THR A 68 -21.46 6.03 2.20
N PHE A 69 -20.91 4.97 2.80
CA PHE A 69 -19.65 4.36 2.34
C PHE A 69 -19.81 3.77 0.92
N ARG A 70 -20.91 3.05 0.65
CA ARG A 70 -21.21 2.55 -0.70
C ARG A 70 -21.26 3.68 -1.72
N ARG A 71 -21.87 4.81 -1.38
CA ARG A 71 -22.01 5.96 -2.27
C ARG A 71 -20.69 6.70 -2.48
N ALA A 72 -19.80 6.69 -1.50
CA ALA A 72 -18.45 7.26 -1.61
C ALA A 72 -17.53 6.40 -2.50
N CYS A 73 -17.69 5.07 -2.46
CA CYS A 73 -16.85 4.13 -3.22
C CYS A 73 -17.46 3.66 -4.55
N ARG A 74 -18.77 3.87 -4.78
CA ARG A 74 -19.45 3.60 -6.06
C ARG A 74 -19.49 4.86 -6.92
N GLY A 75 -18.95 4.78 -8.14
CA GLY A 75 -19.15 5.80 -9.16
C GLY A 75 -20.60 5.82 -9.68
N ASP A 76 -20.95 6.87 -10.42
CA ASP A 76 -22.29 7.08 -11.01
C ASP A 76 -22.78 5.92 -11.89
N ASP A 77 -21.88 5.06 -12.35
CA ASP A 77 -22.11 3.89 -13.20
C ASP A 77 -22.19 2.56 -12.43
N ASN A 78 -22.45 2.60 -11.12
CA ASN A 78 -22.53 1.42 -10.25
C ASN A 78 -21.21 0.65 -10.11
N THR A 79 -20.08 1.27 -10.45
CA THR A 79 -18.74 0.67 -10.39
C THR A 79 -18.07 0.95 -9.06
N PHE A 80 -17.39 -0.05 -8.49
CA PHE A 80 -16.66 0.08 -7.23
C PHE A 80 -15.17 0.32 -7.52
N THR A 81 -14.55 1.33 -6.90
CA THR A 81 -13.13 1.64 -7.12
C THR A 81 -12.27 1.20 -5.93
N VAL A 82 -11.24 0.39 -6.20
CA VAL A 82 -10.21 0.01 -5.22
C VAL A 82 -8.86 0.54 -5.64
N VAL A 83 -8.12 1.11 -4.70
CA VAL A 83 -6.70 1.48 -4.85
C VAL A 83 -5.85 0.57 -3.98
N GLU A 84 -4.91 -0.17 -4.58
CA GLU A 84 -3.87 -0.88 -3.85
C GLU A 84 -2.54 -0.14 -4.04
N ILE A 85 -1.97 0.37 -2.94
CA ILE A 85 -0.63 0.96 -2.91
C ILE A 85 0.34 -0.14 -2.47
N GLY A 86 1.38 -0.39 -3.27
CA GLY A 86 2.32 -1.47 -3.00
C GLY A 86 1.72 -2.85 -3.26
N CYS A 87 1.13 -3.07 -4.44
CA CYS A 87 0.44 -4.31 -4.81
C CYS A 87 1.32 -5.56 -4.88
N GLY A 88 2.65 -5.39 -4.90
CA GLY A 88 3.59 -6.47 -5.17
C GLY A 88 3.21 -7.23 -6.45
N VAL A 89 3.06 -8.55 -6.34
CA VAL A 89 2.64 -9.43 -7.45
C VAL A 89 1.12 -9.53 -7.64
N GLY A 90 0.32 -8.83 -6.83
CA GLY A 90 -1.13 -8.71 -7.02
C GLY A 90 -2.00 -9.75 -6.29
N ASN A 91 -1.47 -10.41 -5.25
CA ASN A 91 -2.21 -11.46 -4.51
C ASN A 91 -3.47 -10.96 -3.77
N THR A 92 -3.66 -9.63 -3.69
CA THR A 92 -4.89 -9.02 -3.19
C THR A 92 -5.85 -8.65 -4.33
N VAL A 93 -5.39 -7.85 -5.29
CA VAL A 93 -6.24 -7.28 -6.35
C VAL A 93 -6.66 -8.30 -7.40
N ILE A 94 -5.81 -9.29 -7.74
CA ILE A 94 -6.12 -10.31 -8.75
C ILE A 94 -7.36 -11.13 -8.33
N PRO A 95 -7.43 -11.72 -7.11
CA PRO A 95 -8.64 -12.41 -6.65
C PRO A 95 -9.91 -11.56 -6.53
N LEU A 96 -9.79 -10.23 -6.46
CA LEU A 96 -10.92 -9.31 -6.41
C LEU A 96 -11.47 -9.06 -7.82
N LEU A 97 -10.58 -8.84 -8.79
CA LEU A 97 -10.93 -8.65 -10.20
C LEU A 97 -11.59 -9.88 -10.83
N GLU A 98 -11.15 -11.08 -10.44
CA GLU A 98 -11.75 -12.34 -10.92
C GLU A 98 -13.22 -12.54 -10.52
N ARG A 99 -13.73 -11.76 -9.55
CA ARG A 99 -15.06 -11.98 -8.97
C ARG A 99 -16.14 -11.02 -9.44
N SER A 100 -15.77 -9.87 -9.98
CA SER A 100 -16.75 -8.83 -10.32
C SER A 100 -16.31 -8.01 -11.52
N GLU A 101 -17.12 -8.02 -12.57
CA GLU A 101 -16.95 -7.15 -13.74
C GLU A 101 -17.26 -5.68 -13.42
N ALA A 102 -17.94 -5.42 -12.29
CA ALA A 102 -18.26 -4.07 -11.82
C ALA A 102 -17.12 -3.44 -10.99
N LEU A 103 -16.04 -4.18 -10.73
CA LEU A 103 -14.88 -3.68 -10.01
C LEU A 103 -13.93 -2.96 -10.97
N LYS A 104 -13.66 -1.69 -10.69
CA LYS A 104 -12.54 -0.96 -11.28
C LYS A 104 -11.40 -0.96 -10.28
N ALA A 105 -10.28 -1.57 -10.63
CA ALA A 105 -9.07 -1.51 -9.81
C ALA A 105 -8.09 -0.51 -10.42
N SER A 106 -7.52 0.34 -9.57
CA SER A 106 -6.30 1.08 -9.88
C SER A 106 -5.17 0.57 -8.98
N ILE A 107 -4.01 0.38 -9.59
CA ILE A 107 -2.84 -0.18 -8.92
C ILE A 107 -1.75 0.89 -8.94
N ALA A 108 -1.25 1.25 -7.77
CA ALA A 108 -0.13 2.16 -7.62
C ALA A 108 1.06 1.38 -7.03
N ALA A 109 2.07 1.13 -7.86
CA ALA A 109 3.34 0.61 -7.40
C ALA A 109 4.25 1.80 -7.09
N THR A 110 4.76 1.86 -5.86
CA THR A 110 5.73 2.85 -5.43
C THR A 110 7.01 2.10 -5.10
N ASN A 111 8.07 2.45 -5.80
CA ASN A 111 9.43 2.15 -5.36
C ASN A 111 9.99 3.46 -4.84
N ASP A 112 10.52 3.47 -3.63
CA ASP A 112 11.34 4.59 -3.13
C ASP A 112 12.69 4.54 -3.87
N ASP A 113 12.67 4.93 -5.14
CA ASP A 113 13.85 5.06 -5.98
C ASP A 113 14.44 6.46 -5.76
N ASP A 114 15.54 6.47 -5.00
CA ASP A 114 16.55 7.52 -4.89
C ASP A 114 16.13 8.86 -4.25
N VAL A 115 16.27 8.92 -2.92
CA VAL A 115 16.76 10.16 -2.30
C VAL A 115 18.27 10.15 -2.52
N ASP A 116 18.75 10.92 -3.49
CA ASP A 116 20.17 11.20 -3.64
C ASP A 116 20.70 11.84 -2.34
N ASP A 117 21.36 11.04 -1.49
CA ASP A 117 22.10 11.49 -0.29
C ASP A 117 23.38 12.28 -0.69
N ASP A 118 23.23 13.30 -1.55
CA ASP A 118 24.31 14.20 -1.95
C ASP A 118 24.53 15.36 -0.95
N ASP A 119 24.08 15.23 0.31
CA ASP A 119 24.22 16.28 1.35
C ASP A 119 25.44 16.09 2.27
N ASP A 120 26.10 14.92 2.29
CA ASP A 120 27.22 14.68 3.23
C ASP A 120 28.56 15.32 2.76
N ALA A 121 28.66 15.69 1.48
CA ALA A 121 29.86 16.34 0.93
C ALA A 121 30.05 17.80 1.40
N ARG A 122 29.01 18.46 1.93
CA ARG A 122 29.08 19.87 2.35
C ARG A 122 29.61 20.11 3.76
N ARG A 123 29.65 19.09 4.63
CA ARG A 123 30.12 19.25 6.02
C ARG A 123 31.65 19.18 6.21
N SER A 124 32.41 18.81 5.16
CA SER A 124 33.85 18.55 5.27
C SER A 124 34.78 19.54 4.54
N SER A 125 34.30 20.73 4.16
CA SER A 125 35.21 21.75 3.58
C SER A 125 36.02 22.46 4.67
N PRO A 126 37.36 22.38 4.67
CA PRO A 126 38.18 23.11 5.63
C PRO A 126 38.10 24.62 5.38
N ALA A 127 37.95 25.40 6.45
CA ALA A 127 37.88 26.85 6.39
C ALA A 127 39.14 27.43 5.70
N PRO A 128 39.00 28.45 4.81
CA PRO A 128 40.14 29.03 4.12
C PRO A 128 41.11 29.69 5.11
N PRO A 129 42.42 29.63 4.85
CA PRO A 129 43.42 30.18 5.77
C PRO A 129 43.27 31.69 5.90
N ARG A 130 43.25 32.19 7.14
CA ARG A 130 43.26 33.62 7.42
C ARG A 130 44.62 34.21 7.03
N LEU A 131 44.61 35.14 6.07
CA LEU A 131 45.76 35.97 5.73
C LEU A 131 46.18 36.79 6.97
N ARG A 132 47.49 36.81 7.21
CA ARG A 132 48.15 37.58 8.28
C ARG A 132 48.26 39.05 7.92
#